data_AF-A0A1F0IB61-F1
#
_entry.id   AF-A0A1F0IB61-F1
#
_cell.length_a   1.000
_cell.length_b   1.000
_cell.length_c   1.000
_cell.angle_alpha   90.00
_cell.angle_beta   90.00
_cell.angle_gamma   90.00
#
_symmetry.space_group_name_H-M   'P 1'
#
loop_
_entity.id
_entity.type
_entity.pdbx_description
1 polymer ?
#
loop_
_entity_poly.entity_id
_entity_poly.type
_entity_poly.pdbx_seq_one_letter_code
_entity_poly.pdbx_strand_id
1 'polypeptide(L)'
;YSGGVIKGVLSDMVDCIKELLLDGKCVKIDDLAIFGVGIRSKAADTLEEFSLEKNISGMRLKARATGNLSTNNLKLDSQLKQQAEYQKPTTAGGGSDSGDNPDPKPDGGGEAPDPAA
;
A
#
# COMPACT_ATOMS: atom_id res chain seq x y z
N TYR A 1 -18.49 -22.76 10.93
CA TYR A 1 -17.32 -23.66 10.97
C TYR A 1 -16.82 -23.77 12.40
N SER A 2 -16.42 -24.96 12.86
CA SER A 2 -15.76 -25.08 14.17
C SER A 2 -14.33 -24.52 14.08
N GLY A 3 -13.75 -24.10 15.21
CA GLY A 3 -12.36 -23.61 15.24
C GLY A 3 -11.35 -24.64 14.72
N GLY A 4 -11.61 -25.93 14.95
CA GLY A 4 -10.78 -27.01 14.42
C GLY A 4 -10.81 -27.11 12.89
N VAL A 5 -11.98 -26.93 12.27
CA VAL A 5 -12.11 -26.94 10.80
C VAL A 5 -11.39 -25.75 10.18
N ILE A 6 -11.54 -24.55 10.77
CA ILE A 6 -10.85 -23.34 10.27
C ILE A 6 -9.34 -23.53 10.33
N LYS A 7 -8.83 -24.03 11.47
CA LYS A 7 -7.40 -24.31 11.63
C LYS A 7 -6.90 -25.33 10.61
N GLY A 8 -7.64 -26.42 10.39
CA GLY A 8 -7.28 -27.44 9.41
C GLY A 8 -7.13 -26.86 8.01
N VAL A 9 -8.15 -26.15 7.52
CA VAL A 9 -8.13 -25.54 6.19
C VAL A 9 -6.98 -24.53 6.03
N LEU A 10 -6.70 -23.72 7.05
CA LEU A 10 -5.59 -22.77 7.00
C LEU A 10 -4.22 -23.47 6.99
N SER A 11 -4.06 -24.56 7.74
CA SER A 11 -2.83 -25.37 7.70
C SER A 11 -2.62 -25.99 6.32
N ASP A 12 -3.65 -26.63 5.76
CA ASP A 12 -3.58 -27.25 4.44
C ASP A 12 -3.27 -26.22 3.34
N MET A 13 -3.82 -25.01 3.46
CA MET A 13 -3.51 -23.90 2.56
C MET A 13 -2.02 -23.51 2.63
N VAL A 14 -1.43 -23.45 3.83
CA VAL A 14 -0.01 -23.12 4.00
C VAL A 14 0.88 -24.21 3.41
N ASP A 15 0.53 -25.49 3.62
CA ASP A 15 1.28 -26.61 3.07
C ASP A 15 1.21 -26.63 1.53
N CYS A 16 0.03 -26.42 0.96
CA CYS A 16 -0.15 -26.28 -0.49
C CYS A 16 0.69 -25.13 -1.08
N ILE A 17 0.69 -23.95 -0.43
CA ILE A 17 1.55 -22.83 -0.85
C ILE A 17 3.02 -23.25 -0.82
N LYS A 18 3.48 -23.89 0.26
CA LYS A 18 4.88 -24.33 0.39
C LYS A 18 5.29 -25.26 -0.73
N GLU A 19 4.47 -26.27 -1.06
CA GLU A 19 4.75 -27.20 -2.15
C GLU A 19 4.85 -26.48 -3.50
N LEU A 20 3.88 -25.63 -3.82
CA LEU A 20 3.89 -24.86 -5.07
C LEU A 20 5.09 -23.90 -5.17
N LEU A 21 5.51 -23.32 -4.05
CA LEU A 21 6.69 -22.45 -4.01
C LEU A 21 8.00 -23.23 -4.24
N LEU A 22 8.11 -24.46 -3.73
CA LEU A 22 9.27 -25.33 -3.96
C LEU A 22 9.34 -25.81 -5.42
N ASP A 23 8.19 -25.93 -6.09
CA ASP A 23 8.08 -26.15 -7.55
C ASP A 23 8.47 -24.91 -8.38
N GLY A 24 8.81 -23.78 -7.75
CA GLY A 24 9.13 -22.52 -8.43
C GLY A 24 7.90 -21.75 -8.95
N LYS A 25 6.68 -22.15 -8.58
CA LYS A 25 5.45 -21.44 -8.96
C LYS A 25 5.20 -20.28 -7.99
N CYS A 26 4.64 -19.19 -8.49
CA CYS A 26 4.10 -18.14 -7.61
C CYS A 26 2.62 -18.42 -7.33
N VAL A 27 2.20 -18.26 -6.08
CA VAL A 27 0.81 -18.46 -5.68
C VAL A 27 0.16 -17.10 -5.46
N LYS A 28 -0.97 -16.83 -6.11
CA LYS A 28 -1.77 -15.63 -5.90
C LYS A 28 -3.04 -16.00 -5.15
N ILE A 29 -3.28 -15.34 -4.02
CA ILE A 29 -4.60 -15.28 -3.41
C ILE A 29 -5.14 -13.90 -3.70
N ASP A 30 -6.23 -13.84 -4.46
CA ASP A 30 -6.85 -12.57 -4.87
C ASP A 30 -7.19 -11.70 -3.67
N ASP A 31 -6.95 -10.40 -3.82
CA ASP A 31 -7.10 -9.36 -2.79
C ASP A 31 -6.35 -9.57 -1.45
N LEU A 32 -5.47 -10.56 -1.39
CA LEU A 32 -4.62 -10.80 -0.23
C LEU A 32 -3.14 -10.59 -0.57
N ALA A 33 -2.53 -11.53 -1.28
CA ALA A 33 -1.11 -11.48 -1.58
C ALA A 33 -0.69 -12.40 -2.72
N ILE A 34 0.44 -12.05 -3.33
CA ILE A 34 1.22 -12.94 -4.19
C ILE A 34 2.39 -13.46 -3.37
N PHE A 35 2.45 -14.79 -3.21
CA PHE A 35 3.54 -15.53 -2.58
C PHE A 35 4.50 -16.04 -3.64
N GLY A 36 5.80 -15.90 -3.40
CA GLY A 36 6.85 -16.37 -4.29
C GLY A 36 8.17 -16.57 -3.55
N VAL A 37 9.11 -17.28 -4.15
CA VAL A 37 10.47 -17.40 -3.62
C VAL A 37 11.32 -16.24 -4.13
N GLY A 38 12.00 -15.57 -3.22
CA GLY A 38 13.04 -14.59 -3.52
C GLY A 38 14.41 -15.22 -3.35
N ILE A 39 15.20 -15.22 -4.41
CA ILE A 39 16.57 -15.74 -4.41
C ILE A 39 17.52 -14.54 -4.45
N ARG A 40 18.51 -14.52 -3.55
CA ARG A 40 19.64 -13.61 -3.63
C ARG A 40 20.82 -14.38 -4.19
N SER A 41 21.33 -13.95 -5.34
CA SER A 41 22.42 -14.63 -6.02
C SER A 41 23.57 -13.70 -6.41
N LYS A 42 24.70 -14.32 -6.72
CA LYS A 42 25.89 -13.71 -7.35
C LYS A 42 26.12 -14.41 -8.68
N ALA A 43 26.53 -13.67 -9.70
CA ALA A 43 26.84 -14.22 -11.01
C ALA A 43 28.07 -15.16 -10.94
N ALA A 44 28.11 -16.15 -11.82
CA ALA A 44 29.32 -16.87 -12.20
C ALA A 44 29.69 -16.44 -13.62
N ASP A 45 30.98 -16.41 -13.94
CA ASP A 45 31.45 -15.99 -15.26
C ASP A 45 31.26 -17.10 -16.31
N THR A 46 31.25 -18.36 -15.86
CA THR A 46 31.01 -19.55 -16.69
C THR A 46 29.97 -20.47 -16.06
N LEU A 47 29.38 -21.36 -16.86
CA LEU A 47 28.41 -22.34 -16.37
C LEU A 47 29.07 -23.38 -15.47
N GLU A 48 30.31 -23.73 -15.77
CA GLU A 48 31.12 -24.71 -15.05
C GLU A 48 31.48 -24.22 -13.64
N GLU A 49 31.58 -22.90 -13.45
CA GLU A 49 31.85 -22.28 -12.16
C GLU A 49 30.59 -22.09 -11.30
N PHE A 50 29.41 -22.14 -11.93
CA PHE A 50 28.16 -21.97 -11.22
C PHE A 50 27.89 -23.15 -10.29
N SER A 51 27.64 -22.84 -9.01
CA SER A 51 27.06 -23.80 -8.07
C SER A 51 26.08 -23.12 -7.13
N LEU A 52 25.12 -23.89 -6.62
CA LEU A 52 24.12 -23.35 -5.68
C LEU A 52 24.79 -22.75 -4.44
N GLU A 53 25.80 -23.42 -3.88
CA GLU A 53 26.48 -22.96 -2.67
C GLU A 53 27.25 -21.65 -2.88
N LYS A 54 27.90 -21.48 -4.03
CA LYS A 54 28.71 -20.30 -4.33
C LYS A 54 27.86 -19.11 -4.78
N ASN A 55 26.84 -19.40 -5.59
CA ASN A 55 26.10 -18.38 -6.31
C ASN A 55 24.77 -18.05 -5.66
N ILE A 56 24.19 -18.90 -4.81
CA ILE A 56 22.95 -18.61 -4.09
C ILE A 56 23.25 -18.28 -2.63
N SER A 57 23.20 -16.99 -2.29
CA SER A 57 23.49 -16.48 -0.95
C SER A 57 22.29 -16.49 0.00
N GLY A 58 21.09 -16.78 -0.51
CA GLY A 58 19.93 -16.98 0.34
C GLY A 58 18.63 -17.08 -0.43
N MET A 59 17.67 -17.77 0.19
CA MET A 59 16.30 -17.88 -0.28
C MET A 59 15.38 -17.32 0.80
N ARG A 60 14.33 -16.61 0.40
CA ARG A 60 13.30 -16.08 1.32
C ARG A 60 11.92 -16.20 0.70
N LEU A 61 10.91 -16.38 1.54
CA LEU A 61 9.53 -16.14 1.13
C LEU A 61 9.34 -14.64 0.83
N LYS A 62 8.75 -14.33 -0.32
CA LYS A 62 8.23 -13.01 -0.66
C LYS A 62 6.71 -13.10 -0.63
N ALA A 63 6.08 -12.25 0.18
CA ALA A 63 4.65 -12.02 0.14
C ALA A 63 4.41 -10.56 -0.26
N ARG A 64 3.81 -10.33 -1.42
CA ARG A 64 3.44 -8.99 -1.90
C ARG A 64 1.95 -8.82 -1.73
N ALA A 65 1.54 -7.91 -0.85
CA ALA A 65 0.13 -7.61 -0.66
C ALA A 65 -0.52 -7.06 -1.95
N THR A 66 -1.77 -7.43 -2.18
CA THR A 66 -2.55 -7.04 -3.36
C THR A 66 -3.91 -6.49 -2.95
N GLY A 67 -4.66 -5.92 -3.91
CA GLY A 67 -6.00 -5.39 -3.67
C GLY A 67 -6.03 -4.33 -2.57
N ASN A 68 -7.02 -4.45 -1.68
CA ASN A 68 -7.24 -3.50 -0.57
C ASN A 68 -6.14 -3.56 0.49
N LEU A 69 -5.42 -4.68 0.59
CA LEU A 69 -4.27 -4.79 1.50
C LEU A 69 -2.96 -4.30 0.89
N SER A 70 -2.98 -3.79 -0.36
CA SER A 70 -1.79 -3.22 -0.97
C SER A 70 -1.22 -2.08 -0.12
N THR A 71 0.10 -1.94 -0.12
CA THR A 71 0.78 -0.90 0.67
C THR A 71 0.29 0.51 0.32
N ASN A 72 -0.11 0.76 -0.92
CA ASN A 72 -0.66 2.05 -1.33
C ASN A 72 -2.01 2.31 -0.67
N ASN A 73 -2.91 1.32 -0.67
CA ASN A 73 -4.24 1.45 -0.06
C ASN A 73 -4.13 1.55 1.47
N LEU A 74 -3.28 0.74 2.11
CA LEU A 74 -3.04 0.84 3.56
C LEU A 74 -2.51 2.22 3.98
N LYS A 75 -1.61 2.81 3.18
CA LYS A 75 -1.11 4.17 3.42
C LYS A 75 -2.23 5.20 3.28
N LEU A 76 -3.01 5.12 2.22
CA LEU A 76 -4.14 6.03 1.98
C LEU A 76 -5.17 5.95 3.12
N ASP A 77 -5.58 4.74 3.50
CA ASP A 77 -6.54 4.51 4.59
C ASP A 77 -6.02 5.06 5.92
N SER A 78 -4.72 4.94 6.18
CA SER A 78 -4.11 5.50 7.40
C SER A 78 -4.17 7.04 7.42
N GLN A 79 -3.94 7.69 6.28
CA GLN A 79 -3.99 9.15 6.17
C GLN A 79 -5.42 9.67 6.29
N LEU A 80 -6.39 8.99 5.66
CA LEU A 80 -7.80 9.35 5.77
C LEU A 80 -8.31 9.22 7.21
N LYS A 81 -7.93 8.15 7.92
CA LYS A 81 -8.25 8.00 9.35
C LYS A 81 -7.66 9.14 10.18
N GLN A 82 -6.41 9.52 9.96
CA GLN A 82 -5.78 10.65 10.64
C GLN A 82 -6.49 11.99 10.35
N GLN A 83 -6.89 12.24 9.10
CA GLN A 83 -7.65 13.44 8.73
C GLN A 83 -9.02 13.47 9.40
N ALA A 84 -9.74 12.35 9.44
CA ALA A 84 -11.03 12.24 10.10
C ALA A 84 -10.93 12.47 11.62
N GLU A 85 -9.85 11.98 12.26
CA GLU A 85 -9.58 12.26 13.67
C GLU A 85 -9.24 13.74 13.93
N TYR A 86 -8.49 14.38 13.03
CA TYR A 86 -8.15 15.81 13.13
C TYR A 86 -9.35 16.73 12.88
N GLN A 87 -10.31 16.31 12.04
CA GLN A 87 -11.55 17.05 11.80
C GLN A 87 -12.62 16.87 12.89
N LYS A 88 -12.27 16.33 14.07
CA LYS A 88 -13.18 16.37 15.23
C LYS A 88 -13.65 17.82 15.44
N PRO A 89 -14.96 18.11 15.38
CA PRO A 89 -15.46 19.46 15.53
C PRO A 89 -15.23 19.93 16.96
N THR A 90 -14.54 21.06 17.10
CA THR A 90 -14.75 21.99 18.20
C THR A 90 -16.19 22.50 18.10
N THR A 91 -17.09 21.97 18.94
CA THR A 91 -18.31 22.71 19.25
C THR A 91 -18.81 22.40 20.66
N ALA A 92 -18.66 23.38 21.54
CA ALA A 92 -19.68 23.81 22.50
C ALA A 92 -19.38 25.26 22.92
N GLY A 93 -20.24 26.20 22.51
CA GLY A 93 -20.20 27.60 22.96
C GLY A 93 -20.83 28.54 21.95
N GLY A 94 -22.15 28.54 21.86
CA GLY A 94 -22.91 29.50 21.05
C GLY A 94 -22.84 30.92 21.60
N GLY A 95 -22.91 31.88 20.69
CA GLY A 95 -23.13 33.30 20.96
C GLY A 95 -23.41 33.99 19.64
N SER A 96 -24.69 34.22 19.36
CA SER A 96 -25.12 35.19 18.34
C SER A 96 -24.52 36.55 18.69
N ASP A 97 -23.88 37.21 17.74
CA ASP A 97 -24.12 38.64 17.58
C ASP A 97 -24.01 39.05 16.11
N SER A 98 -24.91 39.96 15.76
CA SER A 98 -25.15 40.48 14.42
C SER A 98 -24.18 41.61 14.10
N GLY A 99 -23.88 41.76 12.81
CA GLY A 99 -23.39 43.03 12.24
C GLY A 99 -21.91 43.04 11.87
N ASP A 100 -21.61 42.80 10.59
CA ASP A 100 -21.25 43.92 9.71
C ASP A 100 -21.18 43.42 8.26
N ASN A 101 -22.04 43.98 7.42
CA ASN A 101 -21.87 43.97 5.96
C ASN A 101 -20.93 45.12 5.63
N PRO A 102 -19.87 44.93 4.81
CA PRO A 102 -19.45 45.97 3.89
C PRO A 102 -20.13 45.72 2.55
N ASP A 103 -20.93 46.69 2.12
CA ASP A 103 -21.57 46.75 0.81
C ASP A 103 -20.60 46.50 -0.36
N PRO A 104 -21.11 45.98 -1.50
CA PRO A 104 -20.33 45.77 -2.71
C PRO A 104 -20.14 47.09 -3.46
N LYS A 105 -18.90 47.45 -3.81
CA LYS A 105 -18.66 48.49 -4.83
C LYS A 105 -18.26 47.84 -6.16
N PRO A 106 -18.93 48.18 -7.27
CA PRO A 106 -18.58 47.69 -8.60
C PRO A 106 -17.55 48.58 -9.30
N ASP A 107 -16.95 47.97 -10.31
CA ASP A 107 -16.45 48.56 -11.56
C ASP A 107 -14.98 48.99 -11.67
N GLY A 108 -14.32 48.37 -12.66
CA GLY A 108 -13.63 49.13 -13.70
C GLY A 108 -12.10 49.23 -13.60
N GLY A 109 -11.40 48.51 -14.49
CA GLY A 109 -10.04 48.89 -14.90
C GLY A 109 -9.13 47.71 -15.18
N GLY A 110 -9.26 47.10 -16.36
CA GLY A 110 -8.22 46.25 -16.90
C GLY A 110 -7.01 47.09 -17.32
N GLU A 111 -5.82 46.61 -17.01
CA GLU A 111 -4.63 46.86 -17.82
C GLU A 111 -3.60 45.76 -17.53
N ALA A 112 -3.35 44.91 -18.52
CA ALA A 112 -2.16 44.08 -18.55
C ALA A 112 -1.06 44.86 -19.26
N PRO A 113 0.17 44.91 -18.74
CA PRO A 113 1.34 45.13 -19.57
C PRO A 113 2.15 43.83 -19.70
N ASP A 114 2.12 43.34 -20.94
CA ASP A 114 3.11 42.62 -21.77
C ASP A 114 4.41 42.06 -21.15
N PRO A 115 4.77 40.78 -21.42
CA PRO A 115 6.10 40.23 -21.15
C PRO A 115 7.10 40.54 -22.28
N ALA A 116 8.14 41.31 -21.97
CA ALA A 116 9.40 41.39 -22.74
C ALA A 116 10.51 41.86 -21.79
N ALA A 117 11.76 41.39 -21.79
CA ALA A 117 12.56 40.72 -22.82
C ALA A 117 13.65 39.85 -22.17
#